data_AF-A0A2S1T3M9-F1
#
_entry.id   AF-A0A2S1T3M9-F1
#
_cell.length_a   1.000
_cell.length_b   1.000
_cell.length_c   1.000
_cell.angle_alpha   90.00
_cell.angle_beta   90.00
_cell.angle_gamma   90.00
#
_symmetry.space_group_name_H-M   'P 1'
#
loop_
_entity.id
_entity.type
_entity.pdbx_description
1 polymer ?
#
loop_
_entity_poly.entity_id
_entity_poly.type
_entity_poly.pdbx_seq_one_letter_code
_entity_poly.pdbx_strand_id
1 'polypeptide(L)'
;MQTARRIPERRVDIGDEATITLEAYADTIVPGAKRWPGDRAIAGVSSDGGAVAAGALDLLRWDATGIHDGLEDLAGRANGHALAYAERAGLELDAAVPPFVALDYDDRVRLIQELTTPGHPEKDFWVLLSLFCNMAFDSAAHLHTAQALEDGHPGLTAMGITQPDTDGLWRFQDFGYGRQLAAPHPHTTHSGSPA
;
A
#
# COMPACT_ATOMS: atom_id res chain seq x y z
N MET A 1 16.56 -0.96 31.57
CA MET A 1 16.14 -1.16 30.17
C MET A 1 16.80 -0.08 29.34
N GLN A 2 17.72 -0.43 28.44
CA GLN A 2 18.22 0.53 27.46
C GLN A 2 17.10 0.79 26.47
N THR A 3 16.61 2.04 26.44
CA THR A 3 15.71 2.52 25.39
C THR A 3 16.45 2.34 24.07
N ALA A 4 16.05 1.35 23.27
CA ALA A 4 16.60 1.18 21.94
C ALA A 4 16.41 2.51 21.19
N ARG A 5 17.52 3.13 20.80
CA ARG A 5 17.50 4.40 20.08
C ARG A 5 16.90 4.11 18.71
N ARG A 6 15.62 4.46 18.51
CA ARG A 6 14.92 4.33 17.23
C ARG A 6 15.75 5.07 16.19
N ILE A 7 16.19 4.38 15.14
CA ILE A 7 16.76 5.03 13.97
C ILE A 7 15.60 5.86 13.36
N PRO A 8 15.76 7.18 13.18
CA PRO A 8 14.70 8.00 12.63
C PRO A 8 14.37 7.53 11.21
N GLU A 9 13.08 7.37 10.93
CA GLU A 9 12.55 7.03 9.61
C GLU A 9 12.94 8.12 8.62
N ARG A 10 13.58 7.75 7.51
CA ARG A 10 13.93 8.69 6.44
C ARG A 10 12.95 8.51 5.30
N ARG A 11 12.29 9.60 4.93
CA ARG A 11 11.47 9.69 3.73
C ARG A 11 12.16 10.60 2.71
N VAL A 12 12.05 10.25 1.44
CA VAL A 12 12.52 11.11 0.34
C VAL A 12 11.40 11.98 -0.18
N ASP A 13 11.76 13.21 -0.52
CA ASP A 13 10.88 14.11 -1.25
C ASP A 13 11.00 13.82 -2.75
N ILE A 14 9.87 13.88 -3.44
CA ILE A 14 9.76 13.79 -4.90
C ILE A 14 8.86 14.92 -5.39
N GLY A 15 9.01 15.33 -6.64
CA GLY A 15 8.23 16.39 -7.26
C GLY A 15 6.75 16.06 -7.42
N ASP A 16 5.98 17.09 -7.74
CA ASP A 16 4.52 16.99 -7.88
C ASP A 16 4.11 16.04 -9.00
N GLU A 17 4.84 16.04 -10.13
CA GLU A 17 4.59 15.15 -11.27
C GLU A 17 4.78 13.68 -10.90
N ALA A 18 5.87 13.33 -10.20
CA ALA A 18 6.09 11.97 -9.74
C ALA A 18 5.08 11.57 -8.66
N THR A 19 4.74 12.50 -7.77
CA THR A 19 3.71 12.30 -6.74
C THR A 19 2.37 11.90 -7.36
N ILE A 20 1.82 12.71 -8.27
CA ILE A 20 0.52 12.41 -8.88
C ILE A 20 0.55 11.15 -9.76
N THR A 21 1.69 10.88 -10.42
CA THR A 21 1.87 9.67 -11.24
C THR A 21 1.86 8.41 -10.38
N LEU A 22 2.60 8.40 -9.27
CA LEU A 22 2.68 7.26 -8.36
C LEU A 22 1.39 7.07 -7.55
N GLU A 23 0.68 8.15 -7.22
CA GLU A 23 -0.68 8.06 -6.67
C GLU A 23 -1.63 7.40 -7.65
N ALA A 24 -1.60 7.80 -8.93
CA ALA A 24 -2.43 7.18 -9.97
C ALA A 24 -2.09 5.70 -10.18
N TYR A 25 -0.80 5.35 -10.12
CA TYR A 25 -0.37 3.95 -10.16
C TYR A 25 -0.93 3.17 -8.97
N ALA A 26 -0.77 3.69 -7.75
CA ALA A 26 -1.24 3.04 -6.54
C ALA A 26 -2.77 2.85 -6.52
N ASP A 27 -3.53 3.87 -6.93
CA ASP A 27 -4.99 3.77 -7.10
C ASP A 27 -5.40 2.74 -8.16
N THR A 28 -4.56 2.54 -9.19
CA THR A 28 -4.86 1.48 -10.17
C THR A 28 -4.74 0.09 -9.55
N ILE A 29 -3.80 -0.12 -8.61
CA ILE A 29 -3.58 -1.40 -7.93
C ILE A 29 -4.64 -1.70 -6.88
N VAL A 30 -4.89 -0.76 -5.95
CA VAL A 30 -5.98 -0.86 -4.96
C VAL A 30 -6.81 0.42 -5.04
N PRO A 31 -7.93 0.38 -5.77
CA PRO A 31 -8.71 1.58 -6.06
C PRO A 31 -9.41 2.16 -4.85
N GLY A 32 -9.49 3.50 -4.82
CA GLY A 32 -10.15 4.24 -3.77
C GLY A 32 -11.08 5.33 -4.25
N ALA A 33 -11.77 5.94 -3.29
CA ALA A 33 -12.58 7.13 -3.48
C ALA A 33 -11.72 8.35 -3.77
N LYS A 34 -12.19 9.20 -4.71
CA LYS A 34 -11.54 10.49 -5.00
C LYS A 34 -11.46 11.36 -3.75
N ARG A 35 -10.36 12.12 -3.62
CA ARG A 35 -10.23 13.18 -2.59
C ARG A 35 -11.22 14.32 -2.84
N TRP A 36 -11.49 14.62 -4.12
CA TRP A 36 -12.40 15.66 -4.58
C TRP A 36 -12.83 15.38 -6.05
N PRO A 37 -13.91 16.00 -6.57
CA PRO A 37 -14.50 15.59 -7.85
C PRO A 37 -13.56 15.59 -9.08
N GLY A 38 -12.63 16.54 -9.15
CA GLY A 38 -11.68 16.65 -10.27
C GLY A 38 -10.32 16.01 -10.01
N ASP A 39 -10.16 15.23 -8.95
CA ASP A 39 -8.93 14.46 -8.72
C ASP A 39 -8.69 13.53 -9.91
N ARG A 40 -7.57 13.73 -10.60
CA ARG A 40 -7.16 12.94 -11.76
C ARG A 40 -6.27 11.76 -11.36
N ALA A 41 -5.57 11.87 -10.22
CA ALA A 41 -4.72 10.79 -9.74
C ALA A 41 -5.59 9.59 -9.36
N ILE A 42 -6.60 9.85 -8.54
CA ILE A 42 -7.55 8.84 -8.06
C ILE A 42 -8.74 8.77 -9.02
N ALA A 43 -8.93 7.63 -9.66
CA ALA A 43 -9.99 7.41 -10.64
C ALA A 43 -11.38 7.42 -9.99
N GLY A 44 -11.50 6.98 -8.73
CA GLY A 44 -12.78 6.96 -8.02
C GLY A 44 -13.69 5.80 -8.41
N VAL A 45 -13.13 4.67 -8.86
CA VAL A 45 -13.91 3.49 -9.23
C VAL A 45 -14.42 2.70 -8.01
N SER A 46 -13.89 3.00 -6.81
CA SER A 46 -14.37 2.51 -5.51
C SER A 46 -14.93 3.67 -4.68
N SER A 47 -15.92 3.37 -3.84
CA SER A 47 -16.45 4.31 -2.84
C SER A 47 -15.68 4.29 -1.51
N ASP A 48 -14.86 3.26 -1.29
CA ASP A 48 -14.08 3.06 -0.06
C ASP A 48 -12.65 3.60 -0.21
N GLY A 49 -11.87 3.62 0.86
CA GLY A 49 -10.46 4.01 0.79
C GLY A 49 -9.61 2.96 0.05
N GLY A 50 -8.70 3.40 -0.82
CA GLY A 50 -7.76 2.55 -1.56
C GLY A 50 -6.32 2.71 -1.09
N ALA A 51 -5.35 2.26 -1.90
CA ALA A 51 -3.92 2.33 -1.58
C ALA A 51 -3.43 3.76 -1.30
N VAL A 52 -3.94 4.75 -2.03
CA VAL A 52 -3.57 6.16 -1.81
C VAL A 52 -4.01 6.63 -0.43
N ALA A 53 -5.27 6.37 -0.04
CA ALA A 53 -5.80 6.69 1.28
C ALA A 53 -5.10 5.88 2.39
N ALA A 54 -4.61 4.68 2.08
CA ALA A 54 -3.82 3.83 2.97
C ALA A 54 -2.35 4.28 3.12
N GLY A 55 -1.92 5.38 2.49
CA GLY A 55 -0.56 5.89 2.62
C GLY A 55 0.47 5.17 1.75
N ALA A 56 0.09 4.65 0.58
CA ALA A 56 1.03 4.00 -0.33
C ALA A 56 2.25 4.87 -0.69
N LEU A 57 2.04 6.16 -0.93
CA LEU A 57 3.15 7.06 -1.25
C LEU A 57 4.09 7.27 -0.05
N ASP A 58 3.54 7.32 1.16
CA ASP A 58 4.33 7.41 2.39
C ASP A 58 5.19 6.17 2.61
N LEU A 59 4.63 4.97 2.36
CA LEU A 59 5.39 3.73 2.37
C LEU A 59 6.50 3.75 1.32
N LEU A 60 6.19 4.12 0.07
CA LEU A 60 7.16 4.14 -1.04
C LEU A 60 8.34 5.08 -0.76
N ARG A 61 8.08 6.23 -0.13
CA ARG A 61 9.11 7.20 0.22
C ARG A 61 10.03 6.73 1.35
N TRP A 62 9.64 5.70 2.10
CA TRP A 62 10.40 5.20 3.24
C TRP A 62 11.65 4.44 2.79
N ASP A 63 12.80 4.81 3.34
CA ASP A 63 14.10 4.20 3.05
C ASP A 63 14.15 2.68 3.23
N ALA A 64 13.37 2.15 4.18
CA ALA A 64 13.23 0.72 4.45
C ALA A 64 12.72 -0.10 3.24
N THR A 65 12.07 0.54 2.25
CA THR A 65 11.62 -0.14 1.02
C THR A 65 12.75 -0.53 0.09
N GLY A 66 13.90 0.16 0.17
CA GLY A 66 15.03 -0.03 -0.75
C GLY A 66 14.81 0.52 -2.17
N ILE A 67 13.63 1.07 -2.50
CA ILE A 67 13.32 1.65 -3.83
C ILE A 67 13.11 3.17 -3.82
N HIS A 68 13.05 3.78 -2.62
CA HIS A 68 12.80 5.19 -2.39
C HIS A 68 13.62 6.16 -3.28
N ASP A 69 14.92 5.93 -3.46
CA ASP A 69 15.78 6.82 -4.26
C ASP A 69 15.44 6.80 -5.78
N GLY A 70 14.68 5.80 -6.24
CA GLY A 70 14.32 5.61 -7.66
C GLY A 70 12.91 6.04 -8.04
N LEU A 71 12.14 6.66 -7.12
CA LEU A 71 10.71 6.95 -7.35
C LEU A 71 10.45 7.91 -8.53
N GLU A 72 11.32 8.91 -8.73
CA GLU A 72 11.25 9.82 -9.89
C GLU A 72 11.44 9.07 -11.21
N ASP A 73 12.43 8.16 -11.28
CA ASP A 73 12.68 7.34 -12.47
C ASP A 73 11.51 6.38 -12.73
N LEU A 74 10.94 5.78 -11.68
CA LEU A 74 9.76 4.92 -11.80
C LEU A 74 8.54 5.68 -12.33
N ALA A 75 8.30 6.90 -11.84
CA ALA A 75 7.24 7.76 -12.37
C ALA A 75 7.49 8.11 -13.85
N GLY A 76 8.72 8.48 -14.21
CA GLY A 76 9.12 8.73 -15.59
C GLY A 76 8.88 7.54 -16.51
N ARG A 77 9.23 6.33 -16.06
CA ARG A 77 8.98 5.08 -16.80
C ARG A 77 7.49 4.80 -16.96
N ALA A 78 6.69 4.98 -15.91
CA ALA A 78 5.24 4.80 -15.99
C ALA A 78 4.62 5.76 -17.03
N ASN A 79 5.07 7.02 -17.05
CA ASN A 79 4.65 8.00 -18.05
C ASN A 79 5.12 7.64 -19.47
N GLY A 80 6.35 7.14 -19.63
CA GLY A 80 6.85 6.66 -20.92
C GLY A 80 6.04 5.49 -21.48
N HIS A 81 5.69 4.53 -20.63
CA HIS A 81 4.83 3.40 -20.99
C HIS A 81 3.41 3.83 -21.33
N ALA A 82 2.85 4.81 -20.61
CA ALA A 82 1.54 5.37 -20.91
C ALA A 82 1.49 6.08 -22.27
N LEU A 83 2.53 6.83 -22.63
CA LEU A 83 2.65 7.44 -23.97
C LEU A 83 2.67 6.37 -25.06
N ALA A 84 3.51 5.34 -24.91
CA ALA A 84 3.61 4.26 -25.89
C ALA A 84 2.30 3.47 -25.98
N TYR A 85 1.60 3.25 -24.87
CA TYR A 85 0.29 2.61 -24.84
C TYR A 85 -0.74 3.44 -25.59
N ALA A 86 -0.82 4.75 -25.31
CA ALA A 86 -1.77 5.66 -25.94
C ALA A 86 -1.58 5.72 -27.45
N GLU A 87 -0.33 5.77 -27.93
CA GLU A 87 -0.01 5.70 -29.36
C GLU A 87 -0.53 4.40 -30.00
N ARG A 88 -0.29 3.24 -29.38
CA ARG A 88 -0.77 1.94 -29.87
C ARG A 88 -2.29 1.82 -29.86
N ALA A 89 -2.94 2.41 -28.85
CA ALA A 89 -4.38 2.38 -28.65
C ALA A 89 -5.14 3.47 -29.44
N GLY A 90 -4.43 4.43 -30.04
CA GLY A 90 -5.03 5.57 -30.74
C GLY A 90 -5.72 6.57 -29.81
N LEU A 91 -5.19 6.73 -28.59
CA LEU A 91 -5.72 7.63 -27.56
C LEU A 91 -5.02 8.99 -27.61
N GLU A 92 -5.79 10.07 -27.58
CA GLU A 92 -5.27 11.41 -27.33
C GLU A 92 -5.23 11.69 -25.83
N LEU A 93 -4.05 11.99 -25.29
CA LEU A 93 -3.86 12.27 -23.87
C LEU A 93 -4.00 13.77 -23.57
N ASP A 94 -4.59 14.08 -22.41
CA ASP A 94 -4.60 15.44 -21.85
C ASP A 94 -3.18 15.87 -21.45
N ALA A 95 -2.60 16.79 -22.22
CA ALA A 95 -1.24 17.30 -22.00
C ALA A 95 -1.10 18.18 -20.74
N ALA A 96 -2.19 18.51 -20.05
CA ALA A 96 -2.13 19.28 -18.80
C ALA A 96 -1.75 18.42 -17.58
N VAL A 97 -1.73 17.09 -17.72
CA VAL A 97 -1.37 16.15 -16.65
C VAL A 97 -0.36 15.11 -17.15
N PRO A 98 0.36 14.41 -16.25
CA PRO A 98 1.33 13.41 -16.67
C PRO A 98 0.66 12.27 -17.47
N PRO A 99 1.34 11.66 -18.46
CA PRO A 99 0.74 10.69 -19.37
C PRO A 99 0.01 9.53 -18.69
N PHE A 100 0.56 8.95 -17.63
CA PHE A 100 -0.10 7.85 -16.92
C PHE A 100 -1.39 8.32 -16.21
N VAL A 101 -1.39 9.56 -15.71
CA VAL A 101 -2.55 10.20 -15.08
C VAL A 101 -3.62 10.55 -16.12
N ALA A 102 -3.22 10.86 -17.36
CA ALA A 102 -4.13 11.17 -18.44
C ALA A 102 -4.96 9.96 -18.92
N LEU A 103 -4.50 8.74 -18.67
CA LEU A 103 -5.26 7.52 -18.99
C LEU A 103 -6.47 7.36 -18.07
N ASP A 104 -7.57 6.87 -18.64
CA ASP A 104 -8.72 6.39 -17.86
C ASP A 104 -8.37 5.09 -17.13
N TYR A 105 -9.13 4.78 -16.07
CA TYR A 105 -8.84 3.64 -15.18
C TYR A 105 -8.64 2.31 -15.92
N ASP A 106 -9.54 1.98 -16.84
CA ASP A 106 -9.47 0.72 -17.60
C ASP A 106 -8.18 0.60 -18.43
N ASP A 107 -7.69 1.72 -18.95
CA ASP A 107 -6.44 1.76 -19.71
C ASP A 107 -5.21 1.69 -18.82
N ARG A 108 -5.26 2.30 -17.63
CA ARG A 108 -4.22 2.10 -16.60
C ARG A 108 -4.15 0.63 -16.20
N VAL A 109 -5.28 -0.04 -16.00
CA VAL A 109 -5.35 -1.47 -15.67
C VAL A 109 -4.74 -2.31 -16.78
N ARG A 110 -5.13 -2.10 -18.05
CA ARG A 110 -4.57 -2.83 -19.20
C ARG A 110 -3.06 -2.64 -19.30
N LEU A 111 -2.58 -1.42 -19.11
CA LEU A 111 -1.15 -1.13 -19.14
C LEU A 111 -0.41 -1.85 -18.01
N ILE A 112 -0.89 -1.78 -16.77
CA ILE A 112 -0.26 -2.49 -15.64
C ILE A 112 -0.26 -4.01 -15.86
N GLN A 113 -1.34 -4.57 -16.43
CA GLN A 113 -1.38 -5.98 -16.80
C GLN A 113 -0.30 -6.34 -17.83
N GLU A 114 -0.09 -5.51 -18.85
CA GLU A 114 1.00 -5.68 -19.82
C GLU A 114 2.38 -5.65 -19.12
N LEU A 115 2.61 -4.64 -18.29
CA LEU A 115 3.88 -4.44 -17.57
C LEU A 115 4.20 -5.54 -16.56
N THR A 116 3.18 -6.20 -16.01
CA THR A 116 3.32 -7.29 -15.02
C THR A 116 3.18 -8.68 -15.63
N THR A 117 2.98 -8.78 -16.95
CA THR A 117 2.85 -10.06 -17.66
C THR A 117 4.18 -10.84 -17.64
N PRO A 118 4.17 -12.18 -17.45
CA PRO A 118 5.36 -12.99 -17.56
C PRO A 118 6.11 -12.79 -18.88
N GLY A 119 7.41 -12.52 -18.80
CA GLY A 119 8.27 -12.26 -19.96
C GLY A 119 8.47 -10.78 -20.29
N HIS A 120 7.73 -9.85 -19.67
CA HIS A 120 8.03 -8.42 -19.78
C HIS A 120 9.41 -8.12 -19.15
N PRO A 121 10.30 -7.38 -19.82
CA PRO A 121 11.69 -7.18 -19.36
C PRO A 121 11.78 -6.46 -18.00
N GLU A 122 10.80 -5.62 -17.68
CA GLU A 122 10.76 -4.85 -16.44
C GLU A 122 9.77 -5.40 -15.41
N LYS A 123 9.21 -6.61 -15.64
CA LYS A 123 8.12 -7.19 -14.83
C LYS A 123 8.39 -7.14 -13.33
N ASP A 124 9.60 -7.50 -12.91
CA ASP A 124 9.95 -7.59 -11.50
C ASP A 124 9.89 -6.22 -10.80
N PHE A 125 10.20 -5.11 -11.50
CA PHE A 125 10.06 -3.76 -10.97
C PHE A 125 8.58 -3.39 -10.76
N TRP A 126 7.72 -3.67 -11.73
CA TRP A 126 6.30 -3.34 -11.66
C TRP A 126 5.56 -4.18 -10.62
N VAL A 127 5.94 -5.46 -10.48
CA VAL A 127 5.43 -6.33 -9.41
C VAL A 127 5.87 -5.81 -8.03
N LEU A 128 7.12 -5.38 -7.87
CA LEU A 128 7.61 -4.82 -6.61
C LEU A 128 6.88 -3.51 -6.24
N LEU A 129 6.67 -2.60 -7.20
CA LEU A 129 5.90 -1.38 -6.97
C LEU A 129 4.46 -1.70 -6.57
N SER A 130 3.80 -2.61 -7.30
CA SER A 130 2.44 -3.08 -6.99
C SER A 130 2.35 -3.75 -5.62
N LEU A 131 3.39 -4.48 -5.20
CA LEU A 131 3.45 -5.10 -3.88
C LEU A 131 3.41 -4.04 -2.78
N PHE A 132 4.16 -2.94 -2.89
CA PHE A 132 4.11 -1.87 -1.89
C PHE A 132 2.73 -1.18 -1.83
N CYS A 133 2.04 -1.02 -2.96
CA CYS A 133 0.67 -0.51 -2.98
C CYS A 133 -0.28 -1.42 -2.17
N ASN A 134 -0.20 -2.74 -2.37
CA ASN A 134 -0.98 -3.70 -1.58
C ASN A 134 -0.55 -3.70 -0.11
N MET A 135 0.75 -3.68 0.19
CA MET A 135 1.25 -3.67 1.57
C MET A 135 0.79 -2.43 2.36
N ALA A 136 0.70 -1.27 1.72
CA ALA A 136 0.13 -0.09 2.35
C ALA A 136 -1.31 -0.37 2.80
N PHE A 137 -2.13 -0.96 1.94
CA PHE A 137 -3.52 -1.30 2.25
C PHE A 137 -3.66 -2.46 3.25
N ASP A 138 -3.07 -3.62 2.98
CA ASP A 138 -3.30 -4.87 3.70
C ASP A 138 -2.52 -4.97 5.02
N SER A 139 -1.46 -4.19 5.21
CA SER A 139 -0.60 -4.33 6.39
C SER A 139 -0.27 -3.03 7.08
N ALA A 140 -0.49 -1.90 6.42
CA ALA A 140 -0.06 -0.59 6.89
C ALA A 140 1.41 -0.62 7.35
N ALA A 141 2.31 -1.26 6.58
CA ALA A 141 3.65 -1.64 7.04
C ALA A 141 4.53 -0.47 7.54
N HIS A 142 4.16 0.77 7.17
CA HIS A 142 4.82 2.02 7.56
C HIS A 142 4.19 2.71 8.78
N LEU A 143 3.18 2.10 9.41
CA LEU A 143 2.44 2.67 10.53
C LEU A 143 2.48 1.74 11.75
N HIS A 144 2.36 2.34 12.93
CA HIS A 144 2.10 1.57 14.14
C HIS A 144 0.65 1.08 14.12
N THR A 145 0.42 -0.24 14.16
CA THR A 145 -0.90 -0.84 13.92
C THR A 145 -2.01 -0.27 14.81
N ALA A 146 -1.74 0.00 16.09
CA ALA A 146 -2.74 0.61 16.98
C ALA A 146 -3.15 2.02 16.53
N GLN A 147 -2.19 2.83 16.08
CA GLN A 147 -2.46 4.18 15.59
C GLN A 147 -3.19 4.13 14.26
N ALA A 148 -2.77 3.25 13.35
CA ALA A 148 -3.44 3.07 12.06
C ALA A 148 -4.93 2.70 12.24
N LEU A 149 -5.26 1.85 13.21
CA LEU A 149 -6.66 1.52 13.53
C LEU A 149 -7.42 2.68 14.17
N GLU A 150 -6.78 3.42 15.08
CA GLU A 150 -7.37 4.63 15.68
C GLU A 150 -7.70 5.69 14.62
N ASP A 151 -6.82 5.85 13.64
CA ASP A 151 -6.96 6.77 12.51
C ASP A 151 -7.95 6.26 11.43
N GLY A 152 -8.50 5.05 11.59
CA GLY A 152 -9.46 4.47 10.65
C GLY A 152 -8.83 4.00 9.32
N HIS A 153 -7.61 3.45 9.37
CA HIS A 153 -6.91 2.97 8.18
C HIS A 153 -7.78 2.04 7.33
N PRO A 154 -7.95 2.30 6.02
CA PRO A 154 -9.01 1.68 5.22
C PRO A 154 -8.84 0.16 5.08
N GLY A 155 -7.64 -0.33 4.79
CA GLY A 155 -7.45 -1.78 4.59
C GLY A 155 -7.52 -2.60 5.89
N LEU A 156 -6.84 -2.17 6.96
CA LEU A 156 -6.97 -2.79 8.28
C LEU A 156 -8.43 -2.86 8.77
N THR A 157 -9.20 -1.78 8.56
CA THR A 157 -10.63 -1.74 8.91
C THR A 157 -11.45 -2.70 8.03
N ALA A 158 -11.21 -2.71 6.72
CA ALA A 158 -11.90 -3.61 5.78
C ALA A 158 -11.66 -5.09 6.09
N MET A 159 -10.46 -5.45 6.56
CA MET A 159 -10.13 -6.81 7.00
C MET A 159 -10.71 -7.18 8.39
N GLY A 160 -11.28 -6.21 9.12
CA GLY A 160 -11.83 -6.44 10.45
C GLY A 160 -10.78 -6.60 11.54
N ILE A 161 -9.58 -6.00 11.39
CA ILE A 161 -8.59 -5.97 12.46
C ILE A 161 -9.14 -5.13 13.62
N THR A 162 -9.26 -5.74 14.79
CA THR A 162 -9.84 -5.10 15.98
C THR A 162 -8.82 -4.23 16.72
N GLN A 163 -9.30 -3.19 17.40
CA GLN A 163 -8.46 -2.42 18.32
C GLN A 163 -7.97 -3.30 19.49
N PRO A 164 -6.83 -2.95 20.13
CA PRO A 164 -6.47 -3.55 21.41
C PRO A 164 -7.55 -3.27 22.47
N ASP A 165 -7.66 -4.13 23.47
CA ASP A 165 -8.56 -3.92 24.61
C ASP A 165 -8.15 -2.66 25.42
N THR A 166 -8.98 -2.25 26.37
CA THR A 166 -8.74 -1.04 27.20
C THR A 166 -7.44 -1.08 28.01
N ASP A 167 -6.84 -2.26 28.19
CA ASP A 167 -5.54 -2.44 28.84
C ASP A 167 -4.35 -2.42 27.85
N GLY A 168 -4.60 -2.14 26.58
CA GLY A 168 -3.60 -2.07 25.51
C GLY A 168 -3.17 -3.43 24.97
N LEU A 169 -3.78 -4.53 25.41
CA LEU A 169 -3.43 -5.88 24.95
C LEU A 169 -4.30 -6.30 23.77
N TRP A 170 -3.67 -6.94 22.80
CA TRP A 170 -4.33 -7.47 21.62
C TRP A 170 -4.94 -8.83 21.95
N ARG A 171 -6.27 -8.93 21.89
CA ARG A 171 -6.99 -10.18 22.10
C ARG A 171 -7.96 -10.40 20.97
N PHE A 172 -7.86 -11.55 20.33
CA PHE A 172 -8.81 -11.98 19.29
C PHE A 172 -9.85 -12.88 19.93
N GLN A 173 -11.07 -12.35 20.14
CA GLN A 173 -12.15 -13.09 20.79
C GLN A 173 -12.62 -14.29 19.96
N ASP A 174 -12.55 -14.17 18.62
CA ASP A 174 -13.09 -15.17 17.69
C ASP A 174 -12.08 -16.25 17.26
N PHE A 175 -10.77 -15.95 17.32
CA PHE A 175 -9.70 -16.82 16.80
C PHE A 175 -8.71 -17.31 17.86
N GLY A 176 -8.90 -16.96 19.13
CA GLY A 176 -8.35 -17.76 20.22
C GLY A 176 -9.02 -19.14 20.20
N TYR A 177 -8.31 -20.19 20.59
CA TYR A 177 -8.92 -21.53 20.59
C TYR A 177 -10.21 -21.60 21.43
N GLY A 178 -10.50 -20.62 22.31
CA GLY A 178 -11.69 -20.58 23.17
C GLY A 178 -11.86 -21.83 24.03
N ARG A 179 -10.81 -22.66 24.02
CA ARG A 179 -10.81 -24.08 24.33
C ARG A 179 -9.43 -24.37 24.83
N GLN A 180 -9.41 -25.06 25.96
CA GLN A 180 -8.21 -25.67 26.48
C GLN A 180 -7.68 -26.70 25.46
N LEU A 181 -6.52 -26.41 24.85
CA LEU A 181 -5.87 -27.30 23.88
C LEU A 181 -5.27 -28.56 24.53
N ALA A 182 -4.86 -28.45 25.79
CA ALA A 182 -4.28 -29.54 26.57
C ALA A 182 -4.50 -29.33 28.07
N ALA A 183 -4.56 -30.44 28.81
CA ALA A 183 -4.46 -30.39 30.27
C ALA A 183 -3.04 -29.93 30.66
N PRO A 184 -2.88 -29.05 31.68
CA PRO A 184 -1.57 -28.74 32.23
C PRO A 184 -0.86 -30.01 32.68
N HIS A 185 0.43 -30.14 32.34
CA HIS A 185 1.21 -31.27 32.81
C HIS A 185 1.38 -31.15 34.34
N PRO A 186 1.39 -32.26 35.12
CA PRO A 186 1.57 -32.21 36.58
C PRO A 186 2.87 -31.53 37.04
N HIS A 187 3.85 -31.39 36.13
CA HIS A 187 5.12 -30.71 36.35
C HIS A 187 5.20 -29.36 35.62
N THR A 188 4.08 -28.66 35.51
CA THR A 188 4.04 -27.28 35.04
C THR A 188 3.71 -26.36 36.21
N THR A 189 4.45 -25.27 36.37
CA THR A 189 4.15 -24.23 37.35
C THR A 189 2.81 -23.57 37.05
N HIS A 190 2.26 -22.84 38.03
CA HIS A 190 1.01 -22.09 37.87
C HIS A 190 1.07 -21.03 36.75
N SER A 191 2.27 -20.62 36.33
CA SER A 191 2.50 -19.66 35.24
C SER A 191 2.72 -20.34 33.88
N GLY A 192 2.68 -21.68 33.79
CA GLY A 192 2.87 -22.40 32.54
C GLY A 192 4.31 -22.81 32.21
N SER A 193 5.27 -22.66 33.14
CA SER A 193 6.67 -23.06 32.92
C SER A 193 6.91 -24.51 33.34
N PRO A 194 7.83 -25.26 32.71
CA PRO A 194 8.29 -26.54 33.26
C PRO A 194 8.86 -26.36 34.68
N ALA A 195 8.44 -27.22 35.61
CA ALA A 195 8.90 -27.23 37.00
C ALA A 195 10.10 -28.17 37.20
#